data_AF-A0A8S3K8E7-F1
#
_entry.id   AF-A0A8S3K8E7-F1
#
_cell.length_a   1.000
_cell.length_b   1.000
_cell.length_c   1.000
_cell.angle_alpha   90.00
_cell.angle_beta   90.00
_cell.angle_gamma   90.00
#
_symmetry.space_group_name_H-M   'P 1'
#
loop_
_entity.id
_entity.type
_entity.pdbx_description
1 polymer ?
#
loop_
_entity_poly.entity_id
_entity_poly.type
_entity_poly.pdbx_seq_one_letter_code
_entity_poly.pdbx_strand_id
1 'polypeptide(L)'
;QEDKHYVAQFFRQALSRLNESDRQLQQVMNLQEMAKRGIAIHHSGVLPILRESVELLFQTGRIKVLFATETFAMGINMPARTVLFDSLQKHDGKGFRELVP
;
A
#
# COMPACT_ATOMS: atom_id res chain seq x y z
N GLN A 1 -7.17 -7.94 -17.60
CA GLN A 1 -7.60 -9.24 -17.02
C GLN A 1 -6.42 -10.01 -16.43
N GLU A 2 -5.27 -10.02 -17.11
CA GLU A 2 -4.03 -10.63 -16.63
C GLU A 2 -3.53 -10.08 -15.29
N ASP A 3 -3.43 -8.75 -15.13
CA ASP A 3 -2.98 -8.12 -13.87
C ASP A 3 -3.83 -8.53 -12.67
N LYS A 4 -5.15 -8.60 -12.83
CA LYS A 4 -6.08 -9.01 -11.76
C LYS A 4 -5.82 -10.46 -11.32
N HIS A 5 -5.55 -11.34 -12.28
CA HIS A 5 -5.24 -12.74 -12.00
C HIS A 5 -3.90 -12.86 -11.27
N TYR A 6 -2.87 -12.16 -11.76
CA TYR A 6 -1.55 -12.12 -11.13
C TYR A 6 -1.63 -11.63 -9.67
N VAL A 7 -2.30 -10.51 -9.43
CA VAL A 7 -2.47 -9.94 -8.08
C VAL A 7 -3.20 -10.93 -7.17
N ALA A 8 -4.27 -11.57 -7.65
CA ALA A 8 -5.01 -12.55 -6.87
C ALA A 8 -4.15 -13.78 -6.49
N GLN A 9 -3.33 -14.27 -7.42
CA GLN A 9 -2.41 -15.38 -7.16
C GLN A 9 -1.29 -14.97 -6.19
N PHE A 10 -0.72 -13.77 -6.37
CA PHE A 10 0.31 -13.22 -5.49
C PHE A 10 -0.18 -13.16 -4.04
N PHE A 11 -1.36 -12.57 -3.79
CA PHE A 11 -1.91 -12.52 -2.43
C PHE A 11 -2.23 -13.90 -1.87
N ARG A 12 -2.71 -14.83 -2.69
CA ARG A 12 -2.96 -16.22 -2.24
C ARG A 12 -1.68 -16.87 -1.74
N GLN A 13 -0.56 -16.64 -2.44
CA GLN A 13 0.75 -17.16 -2.04
C GLN A 13 1.30 -16.43 -0.81
N ALA A 14 1.29 -15.09 -0.80
CA ALA A 14 1.80 -14.28 0.30
C ALA A 14 1.06 -14.58 1.63
N LEU A 15 -0.26 -14.68 1.57
CA LEU A 15 -1.12 -14.89 2.75
C LEU A 15 -1.26 -16.37 3.14
N SER A 16 -0.64 -17.30 2.42
CA SER A 16 -0.68 -18.73 2.74
C SER A 16 -0.10 -19.05 4.13
N ARG A 17 0.84 -18.21 4.59
CA ARG A 17 1.50 -18.31 5.91
C ARG A 17 0.65 -17.82 7.07
N LEU A 18 -0.44 -17.10 6.80
CA LEU A 18 -1.36 -16.64 7.83
C LEU A 18 -2.34 -17.75 8.20
N ASN A 19 -2.80 -17.74 9.44
CA ASN A 19 -3.91 -18.60 9.87
C ASN A 19 -5.22 -18.16 9.17
N GLU A 20 -6.26 -18.99 9.27
CA GLU A 20 -7.52 -18.71 8.59
C GLU A 20 -8.23 -17.45 9.10
N SER A 21 -8.24 -17.21 10.41
CA SER A 21 -8.86 -16.02 11.01
C SER A 21 -8.22 -14.73 10.53
N ASP A 22 -6.89 -14.71 10.39
CA ASP A 22 -6.14 -13.54 9.93
C ASP A 22 -6.43 -13.24 8.46
N ARG A 23 -6.61 -14.29 7.63
CA ARG A 23 -7.01 -14.12 6.21
C ARG A 23 -8.40 -13.52 6.05
N GLN A 24 -9.27 -13.68 7.04
CA GLN A 24 -10.64 -13.17 7.04
C GLN A 24 -10.75 -11.75 7.64
N LEU A 25 -9.64 -11.14 8.06
CA LEU A 25 -9.65 -9.76 8.52
C LEU A 25 -10.12 -8.83 7.42
N GLN A 26 -10.99 -7.87 7.77
CA GLN A 26 -11.55 -6.89 6.83
C GLN A 26 -10.46 -6.12 6.08
N GLN A 27 -9.36 -5.77 6.77
CA GLN A 27 -8.23 -5.08 6.16
C GLN A 27 -7.59 -5.92 5.03
N VAL A 28 -7.45 -7.23 5.23
CA VAL A 28 -6.90 -8.16 4.22
C VAL A 28 -7.83 -8.22 3.01
N MET A 29 -9.11 -8.46 3.23
CA MET A 29 -10.09 -8.58 2.15
C MET A 29 -10.22 -7.28 1.33
N ASN A 30 -10.31 -6.14 2.00
CA ASN A 30 -10.44 -4.85 1.35
C ASN A 30 -9.20 -4.51 0.51
N LEU A 31 -8.00 -4.73 1.06
CA LEU A 31 -6.77 -4.45 0.33
C LEU A 31 -6.60 -5.37 -0.88
N GLN A 32 -6.96 -6.66 -0.77
CA GLN A 32 -6.94 -7.58 -1.91
C GLN A 32 -7.87 -7.11 -3.04
N GLU A 33 -9.09 -6.67 -2.71
CA GLU A 33 -10.05 -6.18 -3.71
C GLU A 33 -9.61 -4.87 -4.35
N MET A 34 -9.03 -3.94 -3.57
CA MET A 34 -8.45 -2.72 -4.11
C MET A 34 -7.26 -3.01 -5.03
N ALA A 35 -6.35 -3.88 -4.60
CA ALA A 35 -5.14 -4.21 -5.35
C ALA A 35 -5.45 -4.89 -6.69
N LYS A 36 -6.50 -5.73 -6.74
CA LYS A 36 -7.03 -6.31 -7.99
C LYS A 36 -7.51 -5.24 -8.99
N ARG A 37 -7.83 -4.04 -8.51
CA ARG A 37 -8.21 -2.86 -9.33
C ARG A 37 -7.04 -1.91 -9.57
N GLY A 38 -5.83 -2.27 -9.13
CA GLY A 38 -4.62 -1.46 -9.26
C GLY A 38 -4.52 -0.31 -8.27
N ILE A 39 -5.25 -0.36 -7.15
CA ILE A 39 -5.26 0.68 -6.11
C ILE A 39 -4.78 0.06 -4.79
N ALA A 40 -3.95 0.76 -4.02
CA ALA A 40 -3.55 0.30 -2.69
C ALA A 40 -3.36 1.45 -1.69
N ILE A 41 -3.24 1.09 -0.41
CA ILE A 41 -2.92 1.99 0.70
C ILE A 41 -1.63 1.53 1.38
N HIS A 42 -0.80 2.46 1.84
CA HIS A 42 0.43 2.19 2.58
C HIS A 42 0.59 3.17 3.76
N HIS A 43 0.41 2.67 4.97
CA HIS A 43 0.64 3.42 6.21
C HIS A 43 0.96 2.46 7.36
N SER A 44 1.47 2.97 8.48
CA SER A 44 1.92 2.18 9.63
C SER A 44 0.84 1.28 10.27
N GLY A 45 -0.44 1.62 10.07
CA GLY A 45 -1.59 0.84 10.54
C GLY A 45 -1.97 -0.36 9.67
N VAL A 46 -1.38 -0.49 8.47
CA VAL A 46 -1.57 -1.68 7.61
C VAL A 46 -0.68 -2.80 8.13
N LEU A 47 -1.17 -4.05 8.15
CA LEU A 47 -0.39 -5.22 8.58
C LEU A 47 0.94 -5.32 7.81
N PRO A 48 2.07 -5.66 8.46
CA PRO A 48 3.38 -5.70 7.81
C PRO A 48 3.41 -6.52 6.51
N ILE A 49 2.87 -7.73 6.53
CA ILE A 49 2.79 -8.63 5.36
C ILE A 49 2.01 -8.01 4.18
N LEU A 50 1.00 -7.19 4.49
CA LEU A 50 0.20 -6.49 3.49
C LEU A 50 0.95 -5.28 2.93
N ARG A 51 1.68 -4.53 3.77
CA ARG A 51 2.54 -3.42 3.31
C ARG A 51 3.62 -3.93 2.36
N GLU A 52 4.34 -4.98 2.74
CA GLU A 52 5.37 -5.61 1.89
C GLU A 52 4.78 -6.11 0.56
N SER A 53 3.57 -6.68 0.62
CA SER A 53 2.84 -7.09 -0.59
C SER A 53 2.53 -5.91 -1.52
N VAL A 54 2.07 -4.79 -0.96
CA VAL A 54 1.78 -3.56 -1.73
C VAL A 54 3.05 -2.98 -2.32
N GLU A 55 4.15 -2.96 -1.57
CA GLU A 55 5.45 -2.48 -2.05
C GLU A 55 5.91 -3.27 -3.27
N LEU A 56 5.90 -4.60 -3.21
CA LEU A 56 6.28 -5.46 -4.34
C LEU A 56 5.37 -5.29 -5.56
N LEU A 57 4.05 -5.18 -5.34
CA LEU A 57 3.10 -4.96 -6.43
C LEU A 57 3.22 -3.55 -7.03
N PHE A 58 3.67 -2.55 -6.27
CA PHE A 58 3.96 -1.21 -6.79
C PHE A 58 5.28 -1.18 -7.57
N GLN A 59 6.34 -1.83 -7.08
CA GLN A 59 7.63 -1.98 -7.81
C GLN A 59 7.44 -2.62 -9.18
N THR A 60 6.62 -3.66 -9.23
CA THR A 60 6.30 -4.36 -10.48
C THR A 60 5.27 -3.60 -11.32
N GLY A 61 4.72 -2.47 -10.85
CA GLY A 61 3.78 -1.65 -11.60
C GLY A 61 2.38 -2.27 -11.74
N ARG A 62 1.98 -3.17 -10.84
CA ARG A 62 0.63 -3.77 -10.79
C ARG A 62 -0.33 -2.90 -9.99
N ILE A 63 0.19 -2.17 -9.00
CA ILE A 63 -0.50 -1.01 -8.40
C ILE A 63 -0.18 0.23 -9.22
N LYS A 64 -1.23 0.90 -9.71
CA LYS A 64 -1.15 2.11 -10.53
C LYS A 64 -1.38 3.38 -9.70
N VAL A 65 -2.18 3.28 -8.64
CA VAL A 65 -2.48 4.37 -7.71
C VAL A 65 -2.21 3.88 -6.29
N LEU A 66 -1.31 4.57 -5.60
CA LEU A 66 -0.95 4.27 -4.22
C LEU A 66 -1.22 5.50 -3.34
N PHE A 67 -2.04 5.32 -2.32
CA PHE A 67 -2.20 6.32 -1.26
C PHE A 67 -1.24 5.95 -0.13
N ALA A 68 -0.35 6.87 0.24
CA ALA A 68 0.68 6.58 1.23
C ALA A 68 0.90 7.73 2.20
N THR A 69 1.26 7.41 3.44
CA THR A 69 1.75 8.40 4.41
C THR A 69 3.23 8.71 4.17
N GLU A 70 3.73 9.81 4.75
CA GLU A 70 5.11 10.31 4.62
C GLU A 70 6.19 9.21 4.74
N THR A 71 6.00 8.26 5.66
CA THR A 71 6.96 7.18 5.91
C THR A 71 7.27 6.31 4.69
N PHE A 72 6.37 6.24 3.70
CA PHE A 72 6.62 5.49 2.47
C PHE A 72 7.81 6.08 1.68
N ALA A 73 7.98 7.40 1.71
CA ALA A 73 9.08 8.07 1.01
C ALA A 73 10.44 7.81 1.67
N MET A 74 10.48 7.41 2.95
CA MET A 74 11.71 7.34 3.75
C MET A 74 12.56 6.08 3.54
N GLY A 75 12.15 5.14 2.68
CA GLY A 75 12.82 3.82 2.63
C GLY A 75 12.92 3.16 1.26
N ILE A 76 12.59 3.85 0.17
CA ILE A 76 12.28 3.13 -1.06
C ILE A 76 12.76 3.84 -2.34
N ASN A 77 13.54 3.12 -3.14
CA ASN A 77 13.86 3.47 -4.54
C ASN A 77 12.72 3.02 -5.49
N MET A 78 11.49 3.44 -5.22
CA MET A 78 10.32 3.14 -6.06
C MET A 78 9.90 4.37 -6.86
N PRO A 79 10.36 4.53 -8.11
CA PRO A 79 10.02 5.70 -8.90
C PRO A 79 8.54 5.68 -9.28
N ALA A 80 7.77 6.60 -8.71
CA ALA A 80 6.44 6.95 -9.21
C ALA A 80 6.59 7.93 -10.38
N ARG A 81 5.81 7.75 -11.45
CA ARG A 81 5.78 8.71 -12.58
C ARG A 81 5.22 10.08 -12.15
N THR A 82 4.25 10.08 -11.25
CA THR A 82 3.56 11.27 -10.77
C THR A 82 3.38 11.15 -9.27
N VAL A 83 3.67 12.22 -8.54
CA VAL A 83 3.43 12.35 -7.10
C VAL A 83 2.44 13.47 -6.89
N LEU A 84 1.40 13.21 -6.09
CA LEU A 84 0.40 14.18 -5.69
C LEU A 84 0.50 14.40 -4.19
N PHE A 85 0.51 15.66 -3.77
CA PHE A 85 0.38 16.05 -2.38
C PHE A 85 -1.08 16.43 -2.13
N ASP A 86 -1.72 15.76 -1.18
CA ASP A 86 -3.08 16.11 -0.73
C ASP A 86 -3.08 17.41 0.09
N SER A 87 -2.00 17.63 0.84
CA SER A 87 -1.76 18.81 1.66
C SER A 87 -0.28 19.15 1.71
N LEU A 88 0.03 20.45 1.80
CA LEU A 88 1.38 20.95 2.11
C LEU A 88 1.58 21.18 3.61
N GLN A 89 0.60 20.85 4.43
CA GLN A 89 0.65 20.93 5.88
C GLN A 89 0.49 19.55 6.52
N LYS A 90 1.27 19.28 7.57
CA LYS A 90 1.16 18.05 8.37
C LYS A 90 1.09 18.35 9.86
N HIS A 91 0.47 17.44 10.62
CA HIS A 91 0.47 17.48 12.07
C HIS A 91 1.76 16.85 12.63
N ASP A 92 2.47 17.55 13.51
CA ASP A 92 3.75 17.11 14.08
C ASP A 92 3.67 16.59 15.52
N GLY A 93 2.45 16.39 16.02
CA GLY A 93 2.17 16.02 17.41
C GLY A 93 1.80 17.21 18.30
N LYS A 94 2.08 18.45 17.87
CA LYS A 94 1.71 19.69 18.59
C LYS A 94 0.71 20.53 17.81
N GLY A 95 0.85 20.59 16.49
CA GLY A 95 -0.05 21.34 15.62
C GLY A 95 0.23 21.08 14.14
N PHE A 96 -0.51 21.78 13.28
CA PHE A 96 -0.25 21.77 11.85
C PHE A 96 0.88 22.73 11.49
N ARG A 97 1.80 22.27 10.65
CA ARG A 97 2.88 23.06 10.08
C ARG A 97 3.07 22.75 8.60
N GLU A 98 3.67 23.69 7.88
CA GLU A 98 4.11 23.47 6.50
C GLU A 98 5.17 22.36 6.40
N LEU A 99 5.20 21.67 5.26
CA LEU A 99 6.28 20.77 4.89
C LEU A 99 7.57 21.56 4.66
N VAL A 100 8.70 20.95 5.03
CA VAL A 100 10.03 21.52 4.79
C VAL A 100 10.56 21.00 3.47
N PRO A 101 11.33 21.80 2.70
CA PRO A 101 12.05 21.34 1.51
C PRO A 101 13.07 20.22 1.82
#